data_AF-A0A7R8NCL2-F1
#
_entry.id   AF-A0A7R8NCL2-F1
#
_cell.length_a   1.000
_cell.length_b   1.000
_cell.length_c   1.000
_cell.angle_alpha   90.00
_cell.angle_beta   90.00
_cell.angle_gamma   90.00
#
_symmetry.space_group_name_H-M   'P 1'
#
loop_
_entity.id
_entity.type
_entity.pdbx_description
1 polymer ?
#
loop_
_entity_poly.entity_id
_entity_poly.type
_entity_poly.pdbx_seq_one_letter_code
_entity_poly.pdbx_strand_id
1 'polypeptide(L)'
;MEETESEWQPQVRAQAREEASTSGGMMVHVVAYFGFTATGSSDDGREWHITTAISPTYAQQILRLQEAGATEEELHPVVAQAATESKFTDADVLLIGDTPADVTAGRTAGVRVLGVATGRTTTAELDKAGATVTVTGLEDLQPLRALLRQ
;
A
#
# COMPACT_ATOMS: atom_id res chain seq x y z
N MET A 1 31.11 -11.08 34.30
CA MET A 1 30.85 -10.46 32.99
C MET A 1 29.39 -10.67 32.53
N GLU A 2 28.55 -11.32 33.34
CA GLU A 2 27.18 -11.75 32.99
C GLU A 2 26.09 -10.76 33.46
N GLU A 3 26.42 -9.90 34.43
CA GLU A 3 25.50 -8.92 35.03
C GLU A 3 25.19 -7.73 34.09
N THR A 4 26.09 -7.43 33.15
CA THR A 4 25.97 -6.30 32.22
C THR A 4 25.01 -6.55 31.06
N GLU A 5 24.84 -7.79 30.57
CA GLU A 5 23.99 -8.06 29.40
C GLU A 5 22.49 -8.03 29.76
N SER A 6 22.15 -8.51 30.96
CA SER A 6 20.78 -8.54 31.50
C SER A 6 20.18 -7.14 31.68
N GLU A 7 20.96 -6.17 32.17
CA GLU A 7 20.52 -4.80 32.41
C GLU A 7 20.63 -3.89 31.17
N TRP A 8 21.60 -4.16 30.30
CA TRP A 8 21.82 -3.37 29.08
C TRP A 8 20.76 -3.65 28.02
N GLN A 9 20.27 -4.89 27.91
CA GLN A 9 19.21 -5.25 26.94
C GLN A 9 17.90 -4.46 27.12
N PRO A 10 17.33 -4.30 28.34
CA PRO A 10 16.17 -3.44 28.57
C PRO A 10 16.37 -1.99 28.14
N GLN A 11 17.52 -1.40 28.49
CA GLN A 11 17.83 -0.01 28.18
C GLN A 11 18.00 0.21 26.68
N VAL A 12 18.72 -0.69 26.00
CA VAL A 12 18.88 -0.66 24.54
C VAL A 12 17.53 -0.82 23.84
N ARG A 13 16.64 -1.71 24.33
CA ARG A 13 15.28 -1.83 23.78
C ARG A 13 14.44 -0.56 24.00
N ALA A 14 14.54 0.06 25.17
CA ALA A 14 13.83 1.30 25.47
C ALA A 14 14.31 2.43 24.56
N GLN A 15 15.62 2.61 24.41
CA GLN A 15 16.21 3.60 23.52
C GLN A 15 15.84 3.35 22.05
N ALA A 16 15.91 2.10 21.58
CA ALA A 16 15.52 1.76 20.22
C ALA A 16 14.03 2.06 19.95
N ARG A 17 13.14 1.84 20.93
CA ARG A 17 11.72 2.19 20.84
C ARG A 17 11.49 3.70 20.80
N GLU A 18 12.25 4.45 21.61
CA GLU A 18 12.21 5.92 21.60
C GLU A 18 12.68 6.48 20.25
N GLU A 19 13.84 6.04 19.76
CA GLU A 19 14.37 6.44 18.45
C GLU A 19 13.39 6.08 17.32
N ALA A 20 12.84 4.87 17.34
CA ALA A 20 11.86 4.42 16.34
C ALA A 20 10.61 5.29 16.30
N SER A 21 10.10 5.71 17.45
CA SER A 21 8.85 6.49 17.58
C SER A 21 9.03 8.00 17.38
N THR A 22 10.28 8.50 17.29
CA THR A 22 10.57 9.94 17.21
C THR A 22 11.25 10.36 15.92
N SER A 23 12.20 9.58 15.40
CA SER A 23 13.02 10.00 14.25
C SER A 23 13.36 8.89 13.27
N GLY A 24 13.59 7.66 13.74
CA GLY A 24 14.11 6.56 12.92
C GLY A 24 13.07 5.74 12.19
N GLY A 25 11.84 5.66 12.70
CA GLY A 25 10.84 4.71 12.21
C GLY A 25 11.15 3.28 12.66
N MET A 26 10.42 2.32 12.12
CA MET A 26 10.54 0.91 12.51
C MET A 26 10.54 0.01 11.28
N MET A 27 11.38 -1.04 11.27
CA MET A 27 11.26 -2.08 10.24
C MET A 27 10.14 -3.05 10.62
N VAL A 28 9.23 -3.31 9.69
CA VAL A 28 8.20 -4.34 9.82
C VAL A 28 8.35 -5.38 8.73
N HIS A 29 8.04 -6.63 9.07
CA HIS A 29 7.85 -7.70 8.12
C HIS A 29 6.39 -8.14 8.19
N VAL A 30 5.68 -8.07 7.08
CA VAL A 30 4.28 -8.53 6.96
C VAL A 30 4.15 -9.54 5.84
N VAL A 31 3.21 -10.47 6.00
CA VAL A 31 2.75 -11.35 4.92
C VAL A 31 1.41 -10.80 4.46
N ALA A 32 1.39 -10.29 3.23
CA ALA A 32 0.19 -9.72 2.61
C ALA A 32 -0.34 -10.67 1.54
N TYR A 33 -1.67 -10.75 1.40
CA TYR A 33 -2.31 -11.46 0.31
C TYR A 33 -2.90 -10.45 -0.68
N PHE A 34 -2.45 -10.47 -1.93
CA PHE A 34 -2.94 -9.58 -2.98
C PHE A 34 -3.73 -10.37 -4.02
N GLY A 35 -4.98 -9.96 -4.26
CA GLY A 35 -5.85 -10.52 -5.28
C GLY A 35 -7.18 -11.02 -4.71
N PHE A 36 -7.88 -11.83 -5.48
CA PHE A 36 -9.13 -12.47 -5.08
C PHE A 36 -9.00 -13.99 -5.20
N THR A 37 -9.88 -14.73 -4.53
CA THR A 37 -10.00 -16.17 -4.76
C THR A 37 -10.75 -16.39 -6.08
N ALA A 38 -10.06 -16.94 -7.06
CA ALA A 38 -10.64 -17.26 -8.35
C ALA A 38 -11.07 -18.73 -8.38
N THR A 39 -11.88 -19.11 -9.37
CA THR A 39 -12.26 -20.51 -9.61
C THR A 39 -11.12 -21.35 -10.23
N GLY A 40 -9.88 -20.84 -10.26
CA GLY A 40 -8.67 -21.49 -10.74
C GLY A 40 -7.38 -20.71 -10.41
N SER A 41 -6.20 -21.30 -10.63
CA SER A 41 -4.93 -20.79 -10.10
C SER A 41 -4.30 -19.58 -10.81
N SER A 42 -4.74 -19.29 -12.04
CA SER A 42 -4.20 -18.16 -12.83
C SER A 42 -4.48 -16.83 -12.13
N ASP A 43 -5.73 -16.64 -11.71
CA ASP A 43 -6.24 -15.37 -11.20
C ASP A 43 -6.32 -15.35 -9.66
N ASP A 44 -5.94 -16.44 -9.00
CA ASP A 44 -5.82 -16.49 -7.54
C ASP A 44 -4.83 -15.47 -7.03
N GLY A 45 -5.20 -14.80 -5.95
CA GLY A 45 -4.29 -13.92 -5.24
C GLY A 45 -3.01 -14.62 -4.79
N ARG A 46 -1.98 -13.82 -4.53
CA ARG A 46 -0.63 -14.27 -4.19
C ARG A 46 -0.24 -13.74 -2.82
N GLU A 47 0.40 -14.60 -2.03
CA GLU A 47 1.09 -14.20 -0.81
C GLU A 47 2.41 -13.48 -1.14
N TRP A 48 2.62 -12.35 -0.50
CA TRP A 48 3.78 -11.48 -0.68
C TRP A 48 4.39 -11.17 0.68
N HIS A 49 5.69 -11.41 0.81
CA HIS A 49 6.46 -11.01 1.97
C HIS A 49 6.96 -9.58 1.77
N ILE A 50 6.52 -8.66 2.62
CA ILE A 50 6.90 -7.24 2.55
C ILE A 50 7.73 -6.92 3.77
N THR A 51 9.00 -6.57 3.54
CA THR A 51 9.85 -5.94 4.56
C THR A 51 10.00 -4.47 4.20
N THR A 52 9.55 -3.58 5.07
CA THR A 52 9.60 -2.14 4.81
C THR A 52 9.82 -1.35 6.09
N ALA A 53 10.42 -0.16 5.96
CA ALA A 53 10.51 0.81 7.04
C ALA A 53 9.18 1.57 7.12
N ILE A 54 8.59 1.66 8.31
CA ILE A 54 7.41 2.47 8.60
C ILE A 54 7.81 3.76 9.31
N SER A 55 7.01 4.80 9.12
CA SER A 55 7.28 6.12 9.69
C SER A 55 7.30 6.13 11.23
N PRO A 56 7.96 7.13 11.86
CA PRO A 56 7.93 7.29 13.31
C PRO A 56 6.51 7.41 13.88
N THR A 57 5.59 8.03 13.15
CA THR A 57 4.17 8.15 13.55
C THR A 57 3.52 6.78 13.72
N TYR A 58 3.70 5.87 12.77
CA TYR A 58 3.18 4.50 12.88
C TYR A 58 3.91 3.70 13.94
N ALA A 59 5.24 3.83 14.03
CA ALA A 59 6.03 3.17 15.07
C ALA A 59 5.53 3.55 16.47
N GLN A 60 5.27 4.85 16.71
CA GLN A 60 4.70 5.33 17.97
C GLN A 60 3.31 4.73 18.25
N GLN A 61 2.43 4.71 17.24
CA GLN A 61 1.07 4.18 17.42
C GLN A 61 1.08 2.68 17.75
N ILE A 62 1.89 1.89 17.04
CA ILE A 62 2.01 0.44 17.26
C ILE A 62 2.58 0.15 18.65
N LEU A 63 3.67 0.83 19.04
CA LEU A 63 4.28 0.64 20.36
C LEU A 63 3.29 0.99 21.50
N ARG A 64 2.53 2.08 21.35
CA ARG A 64 1.49 2.46 22.31
C ARG A 64 0.42 1.38 22.47
N LEU A 65 -0.03 0.79 21.37
CA LEU A 65 -1.03 -0.28 21.39
C LEU A 65 -0.48 -1.55 22.05
N GLN A 66 0.77 -1.91 21.76
CA GLN A 66 1.45 -3.02 22.43
C GLN A 66 1.58 -2.80 23.94
N GLU A 67 1.93 -1.58 24.37
CA GLU A 67 1.99 -1.21 25.79
C GLU A 67 0.61 -1.27 26.47
N ALA A 68 -0.46 -0.96 25.73
CA ALA A 68 -1.84 -1.11 26.20
C ALA A 68 -2.33 -2.57 26.23
N GLY A 69 -1.51 -3.53 25.79
CA GLY A 69 -1.85 -4.95 25.78
C GLY A 69 -2.67 -5.40 24.56
N ALA A 70 -2.65 -4.64 23.47
CA ALA A 70 -3.30 -5.03 22.23
C ALA A 70 -2.75 -6.38 21.72
N THR A 71 -3.67 -7.22 21.27
CA THR A 71 -3.37 -8.48 20.59
C THR A 71 -2.83 -8.24 19.18
N GLU A 72 -2.21 -9.25 18.60
CA GLU A 72 -1.74 -9.20 17.21
C GLU A 72 -2.88 -8.87 16.22
N GLU A 73 -4.07 -9.43 16.45
CA GLU A 73 -5.26 -9.16 15.64
C GLU A 73 -5.70 -7.69 15.70
N GLU A 74 -5.58 -7.06 16.87
CA GLU A 74 -5.86 -5.62 17.05
C GLU A 74 -4.78 -4.72 16.44
N LEU A 75 -3.54 -5.22 16.30
CA LEU A 75 -2.44 -4.50 15.64
C LEU A 75 -2.51 -4.63 14.11
N HIS A 76 -3.10 -5.69 13.56
CA HIS A 76 -3.14 -5.92 12.12
C HIS A 76 -3.61 -4.71 11.30
N PRO A 77 -4.69 -3.98 11.63
CA PRO A 77 -5.16 -2.86 10.81
C PRO A 77 -4.13 -1.73 10.72
N VAL A 78 -3.49 -1.37 11.84
CA VAL A 78 -2.48 -0.29 11.85
C VAL A 78 -1.18 -0.72 11.17
N VAL A 79 -0.74 -1.96 11.37
CA VAL A 79 0.45 -2.51 10.71
C VAL A 79 0.23 -2.63 9.20
N ALA A 80 -0.95 -3.09 8.78
CA ALA A 80 -1.31 -3.17 7.36
C ALA A 80 -1.32 -1.80 6.71
N GLN A 81 -1.97 -0.81 7.32
CA GLN A 81 -1.96 0.56 6.81
C GLN A 81 -0.54 1.13 6.71
N ALA A 82 0.26 0.98 7.78
CA ALA A 82 1.64 1.45 7.81
C ALA A 82 2.49 0.80 6.71
N ALA A 83 2.36 -0.51 6.52
CA ALA A 83 3.08 -1.24 5.48
C ALA A 83 2.64 -0.81 4.08
N THR A 84 1.33 -0.63 3.84
CA THR A 84 0.79 -0.17 2.56
C THR A 84 1.29 1.22 2.20
N GLU A 85 1.13 2.20 3.09
CA GLU A 85 1.55 3.59 2.85
C GLU A 85 3.07 3.74 2.71
N SER A 86 3.84 2.85 3.33
CA SER A 86 5.31 2.88 3.21
C SER A 86 5.81 2.12 1.98
N LYS A 87 5.07 1.11 1.50
CA LYS A 87 5.53 0.23 0.42
C LYS A 87 5.15 0.77 -0.97
N PHE A 88 4.00 1.40 -1.08
CA PHE A 88 3.45 1.84 -2.37
C PHE A 88 3.31 3.35 -2.41
N THR A 89 3.66 3.92 -3.55
CA THR A 89 3.45 5.33 -3.88
C THR A 89 2.33 5.47 -4.90
N ASP A 90 1.84 6.69 -5.12
CA ASP A 90 0.82 6.96 -6.15
C ASP A 90 1.28 6.52 -7.55
N ALA A 91 2.59 6.47 -7.81
CA ALA A 91 3.15 6.00 -9.07
C ALA A 91 3.02 4.48 -9.24
N ASP A 92 2.96 3.73 -8.14
CA ASP A 92 2.75 2.27 -8.13
C ASP A 92 1.28 1.89 -8.32
N VAL A 93 0.38 2.88 -8.28
CA VAL A 93 -1.06 2.68 -8.41
C VAL A 93 -1.56 3.16 -9.77
N LEU A 94 -2.33 2.30 -10.43
CA LEU A 94 -3.08 2.62 -11.63
C LEU A 94 -4.55 2.30 -11.38
N LEU A 95 -5.40 3.32 -11.52
CA LEU A 95 -6.85 3.13 -11.52
C LEU A 95 -7.32 2.83 -12.94
N ILE A 96 -8.22 1.84 -13.08
CA ILE A 96 -8.92 1.54 -14.33
C ILE A 96 -10.40 1.79 -14.10
N GLY A 97 -11.03 2.64 -14.93
CA GLY A 97 -12.44 3.01 -14.76
C GLY A 97 -13.10 3.45 -16.06
N ASP A 98 -14.43 3.34 -16.14
CA ASP A 98 -15.23 3.60 -17.36
C ASP A 98 -16.06 4.88 -17.26
N THR A 99 -16.00 5.60 -16.14
CA THR A 99 -16.77 6.83 -15.93
C THR A 99 -15.89 8.05 -15.64
N PRO A 100 -16.40 9.28 -15.90
CA PRO A 100 -15.71 10.50 -15.49
C PRO A 100 -15.50 10.60 -13.97
N ALA A 101 -16.34 9.93 -13.18
CA ALA A 101 -16.21 9.90 -11.73
C ALA A 101 -14.97 9.10 -11.30
N ASP A 102 -14.70 7.96 -11.95
CA ASP A 102 -13.50 7.16 -11.70
C ASP A 102 -12.23 7.95 -12.03
N VAL A 103 -12.25 8.65 -13.16
CA VAL A 103 -11.17 9.55 -13.56
C VAL A 103 -10.95 10.65 -12.52
N THR A 104 -12.03 11.33 -12.12
CA THR A 104 -11.94 12.39 -11.11
C THR A 104 -11.42 11.86 -9.78
N ALA A 105 -11.85 10.67 -9.35
CA ALA A 105 -11.39 10.03 -8.13
C ALA A 105 -9.89 9.71 -8.21
N GLY A 106 -9.43 9.08 -9.28
CA GLY A 106 -8.01 8.77 -9.47
C GLY A 106 -7.14 10.02 -9.50
N ARG A 107 -7.57 11.07 -10.21
CA ARG A 107 -6.85 12.36 -10.24
C ARG A 107 -6.81 13.05 -8.88
N THR A 108 -7.90 12.99 -8.11
CA THR A 108 -7.95 13.54 -6.75
C THR A 108 -7.01 12.77 -5.82
N ALA A 109 -6.90 11.46 -6.00
CA ALA A 109 -5.98 10.59 -5.26
C ALA A 109 -4.53 10.65 -5.77
N GLY A 110 -4.22 11.45 -6.81
CA GLY A 110 -2.87 11.57 -7.36
C GLY A 110 -2.42 10.39 -8.24
N VAL A 111 -3.27 9.38 -8.45
CA VAL A 111 -2.93 8.17 -9.20
C VAL A 111 -3.18 8.33 -10.69
N ARG A 112 -2.49 7.50 -11.49
CA ARG A 112 -2.73 7.44 -12.94
C ARG A 112 -4.06 6.74 -13.20
N VAL A 113 -4.73 7.12 -14.30
CA VAL A 113 -6.02 6.55 -14.68
C VAL A 113 -6.00 6.07 -16.12
N LEU A 114 -6.32 4.80 -16.35
CA LEU A 114 -6.68 4.27 -17.66
C LEU A 114 -8.22 4.32 -17.81
N GLY A 115 -8.71 5.23 -18.64
CA GLY A 115 -10.13 5.33 -18.96
C GLY A 115 -10.53 4.29 -20.01
N VAL A 116 -11.52 3.45 -19.72
CA VAL A 116 -11.95 2.36 -20.63
C VAL A 116 -13.38 2.60 -21.09
N ALA A 117 -13.55 3.02 -22.34
CA ALA A 117 -14.85 3.37 -22.93
C ALA A 117 -15.62 2.15 -23.47
N THR A 118 -15.74 1.08 -22.67
CA THR A 118 -16.55 -0.10 -23.00
C THR A 118 -18.03 0.07 -22.62
N GLY A 119 -18.35 1.08 -21.82
CA GLY A 119 -19.68 1.38 -21.31
C GLY A 119 -20.42 2.48 -22.07
N ARG A 120 -21.12 3.35 -21.33
CA ARG A 120 -21.90 4.48 -21.89
C ARG A 120 -21.06 5.74 -22.13
N THR A 121 -19.90 5.83 -21.50
CA THR A 121 -18.99 6.97 -21.58
C THR A 121 -18.05 6.79 -22.76
N THR A 122 -17.85 7.84 -23.54
CA THR A 122 -16.91 7.87 -24.66
C THR A 122 -15.47 8.15 -24.20
N THR A 123 -14.48 7.78 -25.02
CA THR A 123 -13.07 8.14 -24.76
C THR A 123 -12.88 9.64 -24.62
N ALA A 124 -13.58 10.44 -25.45
CA ALA A 124 -13.52 11.90 -25.39
C ALA A 124 -14.02 12.47 -24.06
N GLU A 125 -15.05 11.87 -23.45
CA GLU A 125 -15.53 12.28 -22.13
C GLU A 125 -14.53 11.92 -21.03
N LEU A 126 -13.88 10.76 -21.12
CA LEU A 126 -12.85 10.33 -20.17
C LEU A 126 -11.57 11.16 -20.29
N ASP A 127 -11.15 11.50 -21.52
CA ASP A 127 -10.04 12.42 -21.78
C ASP A 127 -10.33 13.80 -21.19
N LYS A 128 -11.54 14.31 -21.40
CA LYS A 128 -11.97 15.59 -20.83
C LYS A 128 -11.99 15.58 -19.30
N ALA A 129 -12.30 14.43 -18.69
CA ALA A 129 -12.23 14.25 -17.24
C ALA A 129 -10.78 14.19 -16.71
N GLY A 130 -9.79 14.03 -17.59
CA GLY A 130 -8.37 14.03 -17.26
C GLY A 130 -7.76 12.64 -17.10
N ALA A 131 -8.28 11.63 -17.79
CA ALA A 131 -7.66 10.31 -17.82
C ALA A 131 -6.22 10.39 -18.34
N THR A 132 -5.32 9.55 -17.82
CA THR A 132 -3.92 9.52 -18.26
C THR A 132 -3.81 8.96 -19.68
N VAL A 133 -4.56 7.90 -19.95
CA VAL A 133 -4.75 7.30 -21.28
C VAL A 133 -6.19 6.84 -21.37
N THR A 134 -6.80 6.91 -22.55
CA THR A 134 -8.11 6.32 -22.82
C THR A 134 -8.02 5.24 -23.89
N VAL A 135 -8.87 4.23 -23.77
CA VAL A 135 -9.00 3.12 -24.71
C VAL A 135 -10.48 2.79 -24.91
N THR A 136 -10.84 2.22 -26.06
CA THR A 136 -12.21 1.77 -26.34
C THR A 136 -12.54 0.41 -25.72
N GLY A 137 -11.51 -0.32 -25.29
CA GLY A 137 -11.61 -1.67 -24.75
C GLY A 137 -10.24 -2.18 -24.29
N LEU A 138 -10.21 -3.37 -23.70
CA LEU A 138 -9.01 -4.01 -23.16
C LEU A 138 -8.51 -5.18 -24.03
N GLU A 139 -9.03 -5.30 -25.25
CA GLU A 139 -8.54 -6.24 -26.26
C GLU A 139 -7.08 -5.97 -26.68
N ASP A 140 -6.68 -4.69 -26.75
CA ASP A 140 -5.29 -4.29 -26.89
C ASP A 140 -4.72 -3.83 -25.55
N LEU A 141 -3.81 -4.62 -24.99
CA LEU A 141 -3.18 -4.35 -23.69
C LEU A 141 -1.90 -3.51 -23.81
N GLN A 142 -1.48 -3.07 -25.02
CA GLN A 142 -0.30 -2.21 -25.15
C GLN A 142 -0.40 -0.91 -24.34
N PRO A 143 -1.53 -0.17 -24.37
CA PRO A 143 -1.67 1.05 -23.56
C PRO A 143 -1.57 0.78 -22.06
N LEU A 144 -2.20 -0.31 -21.58
CA LEU A 144 -2.08 -0.73 -20.19
C LEU A 144 -0.63 -1.07 -19.82
N ARG A 145 0.06 -1.86 -20.66
CA ARG A 145 1.45 -2.25 -20.43
C ARG A 145 2.39 -1.05 -20.42
N ALA A 146 2.15 -0.03 -21.23
CA ALA A 146 2.93 1.20 -21.22
C ALA A 146 2.80 1.96 -19.89
N LEU A 147 1.62 1.92 -19.25
CA LEU A 147 1.41 2.50 -17.93
C LEU A 147 2.05 1.68 -16.81
N LEU A 148 2.15 0.36 -16.95
CA LEU A 148 2.71 -0.51 -15.91
C LEU A 148 4.25 -0.59 -15.92
N ARG A 149 4.91 -0.19 -17.02
CA ARG A 149 6.37 -0.17 -17.11
C ARG A 149 6.91 1.12 -16.49
N GLN A 150 7.59 0.99 -15.36
CA GLN A 150 8.55 1.97 -14.85
C GLN A 150 9.97 1.53 -15.20
#